data_AF-A0A7G2JZN0-F1
#
_entry.id   AF-A0A7G2JZN0-F1
#
_cell.length_a   1.000
_cell.length_b   1.000
_cell.length_c   1.000
_cell.angle_alpha   90.00
_cell.angle_beta   90.00
_cell.angle_gamma   90.00
#
_symmetry.space_group_name_H-M   'P 1'
#
loop_
_entity.id
_entity.type
_entity.pdbx_description
1 polymer ?
#
loop_
_entity_poly.entity_id
_entity_poly.type
_entity_poly.pdbx_seq_one_letter_code
_entity_poly.pdbx_strand_id
1 'polypeptide(L)'
;MSPNEIYQALKIKNLNVAMIAESLGVSNQAVSTVIKQGKSSQRIAKAICLAIEKPLDQVFPHYAKHQQKKVLRAEKVSQLRRQFSQM
;
A
#
# COMPACT_ATOMS: atom_id res chain seq x y z
N MET A 1 -0.69 -10.19 -1.58
CA MET A 1 0.15 -11.08 -2.43
C MET A 1 1.43 -11.43 -1.68
N SER A 2 2.08 -12.52 -2.06
CA SER A 2 3.45 -12.87 -1.63
C SER A 2 4.49 -12.05 -2.42
N PRO A 3 5.73 -11.90 -1.91
CA PRO A 3 6.79 -11.16 -2.60
C PRO A 3 7.05 -11.66 -4.03
N ASN A 4 7.02 -12.97 -4.26
CA ASN A 4 7.26 -13.57 -5.58
C ASN A 4 6.17 -13.21 -6.59
N GLU A 5 4.90 -13.20 -6.17
CA GLU A 5 3.79 -12.77 -7.03
C GLU A 5 3.89 -11.29 -7.40
N ILE A 6 4.39 -10.45 -6.49
CA ILE A 6 4.63 -9.02 -6.76
C ILE A 6 5.72 -8.86 -7.84
N TYR A 7 6.84 -9.58 -7.73
CA TYR A 7 7.89 -9.55 -8.75
C TYR A 7 7.39 -10.06 -10.12
N GLN A 8 6.59 -11.12 -10.14
CA GLN A 8 6.00 -11.63 -11.37
C GLN A 8 5.03 -10.62 -11.99
N ALA A 9 4.17 -9.99 -11.18
CA ALA A 9 3.22 -8.98 -11.66
C ALA A 9 3.93 -7.76 -12.26
N LEU A 10 5.03 -7.31 -11.67
CA LEU A 10 5.89 -6.27 -12.25
C LEU A 10 6.49 -6.71 -13.58
N LYS A 11 7.00 -7.94 -13.66
CA LYS A 11 7.58 -8.50 -14.88
C LYS A 11 6.56 -8.59 -16.02
N ILE A 12 5.31 -8.97 -15.74
CA ILE A 12 4.22 -9.00 -16.72
C ILE A 12 3.95 -7.62 -17.31
N LYS A 13 4.11 -6.56 -16.50
CA LYS A 13 4.00 -5.16 -16.94
C LYS A 13 5.29 -4.63 -17.60
N ASN A 14 6.26 -5.50 -17.86
CA ASN A 14 7.57 -5.15 -18.40
C ASN A 14 8.34 -4.14 -17.52
N LEU A 15 8.09 -4.18 -16.20
CA LEU A 15 8.71 -3.34 -15.19
C LEU A 15 9.66 -4.16 -14.33
N ASN A 16 10.71 -3.52 -13.83
CA ASN A 16 11.62 -4.11 -12.86
C ASN A 16 11.81 -3.18 -11.65
N VAL A 17 12.46 -3.71 -10.60
CA VAL A 17 12.70 -2.98 -9.35
C VAL A 17 13.52 -1.70 -9.57
N ALA A 18 14.50 -1.75 -10.47
CA ALA A 18 15.38 -0.61 -10.74
C ALA A 18 14.60 0.57 -11.35
N MET A 19 13.68 0.31 -12.28
CA MET A 19 12.82 1.35 -12.87
C MET A 19 11.93 2.03 -11.82
N ILE A 20 11.39 1.25 -10.87
CA ILE A 20 10.62 1.82 -9.75
C ILE A 20 11.50 2.62 -8.81
N ALA A 21 12.71 2.11 -8.50
CA ALA A 21 13.64 2.79 -7.61
C ALA A 21 14.10 4.14 -8.21
N GLU A 22 14.47 4.14 -9.49
CA GLU A 22 14.89 5.31 -10.25
C GLU A 22 13.78 6.36 -10.33
N SER A 23 12.56 5.97 -10.72
CA SER A 23 11.43 6.91 -10.78
C SER A 23 11.06 7.54 -9.43
N LEU A 24 11.40 6.89 -8.32
CA LEU A 24 11.15 7.38 -6.97
C LEU A 24 12.38 8.06 -6.32
N GLY A 25 13.54 8.04 -6.97
CA GLY A 25 14.81 8.51 -6.39
C GLY A 25 15.21 7.77 -5.11
N VAL A 26 15.01 6.44 -5.05
CA VAL A 26 15.35 5.58 -3.90
C VAL A 26 16.27 4.43 -4.33
N SER A 27 16.82 3.69 -3.36
CA SER A 27 17.64 2.51 -3.66
C SER A 27 16.80 1.28 -4.03
N ASN A 28 17.35 0.41 -4.88
CA ASN A 28 16.73 -0.90 -5.19
C ASN A 28 16.43 -1.72 -3.93
N GLN A 29 17.34 -1.66 -2.95
CA GLN A 29 17.18 -2.34 -1.67
C GLN A 29 15.95 -1.85 -0.90
N ALA A 30 15.65 -0.55 -0.94
CA ALA A 30 14.47 0.00 -0.30
C ALA A 30 13.19 -0.57 -0.93
N VAL A 31 13.15 -0.64 -2.27
CA VAL A 31 12.02 -1.23 -3.01
C VAL A 31 11.88 -2.71 -2.71
N SER A 32 12.96 -3.49 -2.77
CA SER A 32 12.95 -4.92 -2.42
C SER A 32 12.53 -5.17 -0.97
N THR A 33 12.94 -4.32 -0.04
CA THR A 33 12.52 -4.42 1.37
C THR A 33 11.02 -4.22 1.50
N VAL A 34 10.44 -3.25 0.78
CA VAL A 34 9.00 -3.02 0.78
C VAL A 34 8.25 -4.20 0.16
N ILE A 35 8.73 -4.76 -0.95
CA ILE A 35 8.12 -5.96 -1.56
C ILE A 35 8.12 -7.15 -0.59
N LYS A 36 9.22 -7.34 0.15
CA LYS A 36 9.36 -8.47 1.09
C LYS A 36 8.58 -8.28 2.40
N GLN A 37 8.60 -7.09 2.98
CA GLN A 37 8.09 -6.83 4.33
C GLN A 37 6.74 -6.09 4.35
N GLY A 38 6.40 -5.36 3.29
CA GLY A 38 5.16 -4.60 3.14
C GLY A 38 5.01 -3.35 4.01
N LYS A 39 5.79 -3.18 5.09
CA LYS A 39 5.53 -2.17 6.14
C LYS A 39 6.56 -1.04 6.28
N SER A 40 7.60 -0.99 5.45
CA SER A 40 8.70 -0.03 5.61
C SER A 40 8.44 1.35 4.99
N SER A 41 7.77 1.42 3.84
CA SER A 41 7.49 2.70 3.17
C SER A 41 6.17 2.66 2.41
N GLN A 42 5.20 3.47 2.86
CA GLN A 42 3.92 3.60 2.19
C GLN A 42 4.05 4.26 0.81
N ARG A 43 5.03 5.17 0.63
CA ARG A 43 5.30 5.82 -0.67
C ARG A 43 5.68 4.80 -1.73
N ILE A 44 6.65 3.93 -1.40
CA ILE A 44 7.11 2.87 -2.30
C ILE A 44 6.01 1.83 -2.51
N ALA A 45 5.29 1.44 -1.45
CA ALA A 45 4.19 0.47 -1.57
C ALA A 45 3.10 0.98 -2.53
N LYS A 46 2.71 2.25 -2.43
CA LYS A 46 1.75 2.87 -3.37
C LYS A 46 2.27 2.87 -4.80
N ALA A 47 3.54 3.18 -5.03
CA ALA A 47 4.12 3.16 -6.37
C ALA A 47 4.10 1.75 -6.99
N ILE A 48 4.41 0.71 -6.21
CA ILE A 48 4.30 -0.69 -6.64
C ILE A 48 2.85 -1.04 -6.98
N CYS A 49 1.89 -0.60 -6.17
CA CYS A 49 0.46 -0.80 -6.44
C CYS A 49 -0.01 -0.13 -7.73
N LEU A 50 0.44 1.10 -7.98
CA LEU A 50 0.17 1.81 -9.23
C LEU A 50 0.77 1.08 -10.42
N ALA A 51 2.01 0.62 -10.31
CA ALA A 51 2.71 -0.12 -11.36
C ALA A 51 2.02 -1.46 -11.72
N ILE A 52 1.41 -2.13 -10.72
CA ILE A 52 0.71 -3.41 -10.89
C ILE A 52 -0.80 -3.21 -11.16
N GLU A 53 -1.30 -1.98 -11.09
CA GLU A 53 -2.72 -1.63 -11.21
C GLU A 53 -3.62 -2.40 -10.22
N LYS A 54 -3.14 -2.60 -9.00
CA LYS A 54 -3.88 -3.28 -7.92
C LYS A 54 -3.91 -2.43 -6.66
N PRO A 55 -5.00 -2.49 -5.88
CA PRO A 55 -5.11 -1.70 -4.66
C PRO A 55 -4.14 -2.18 -3.57
N LEU A 56 -3.84 -1.28 -2.63
CA LEU A 56 -2.79 -1.46 -1.61
C LEU A 56 -3.04 -2.67 -0.70
N ASP A 57 -4.29 -2.93 -0.37
CA ASP A 57 -4.75 -4.04 0.45
C ASP A 57 -4.64 -5.41 -0.25
N GLN A 58 -4.80 -5.46 -1.57
CA GLN A 58 -4.60 -6.69 -2.34
C GLN A 58 -3.12 -7.02 -2.54
N VAL A 59 -2.32 -6.02 -2.89
CA VAL A 59 -0.87 -6.19 -3.10
C VAL A 59 -0.18 -6.47 -1.76
N PHE A 60 -0.49 -5.67 -0.73
CA PHE A 60 0.10 -5.74 0.60
C PHE A 60 -1.00 -5.96 1.67
N PRO A 61 -1.33 -7.22 2.01
CA PRO A 61 -2.42 -7.56 2.93
C PRO A 61 -2.32 -6.94 4.33
N HIS A 62 -1.11 -6.54 4.75
CA HIS A 62 -0.92 -5.84 6.02
C HIS A 62 -1.70 -4.51 6.07
N TYR A 63 -1.88 -3.81 4.95
CA TYR A 63 -2.63 -2.55 4.91
C TYR A 63 -4.15 -2.75 4.99
N ALA A 64 -4.67 -3.92 4.65
CA ALA A 64 -6.11 -4.21 4.72
C ALA A 64 -6.65 -4.02 6.15
N LYS A 65 -5.90 -4.52 7.16
CA LYS A 65 -6.26 -4.37 8.57
C LYS A 65 -6.29 -2.92 9.04
N HIS A 66 -5.38 -2.08 8.51
CA HIS A 66 -5.33 -0.66 8.86
C HIS A 66 -6.45 0.13 8.20
N GLN A 67 -6.81 -0.20 6.95
CA GLN A 67 -7.88 0.46 6.22
C GLN A 67 -9.24 0.20 6.85
N GLN A 68 -9.54 -1.04 7.24
CA GLN A 68 -10.77 -1.38 7.97
C GLN A 68 -10.88 -0.63 9.30
N LYS A 69 -9.80 -0.60 10.11
CA LYS A 69 -9.78 0.19 11.35
C LYS A 69 -10.02 1.68 11.13
N LYS A 70 -9.52 2.24 10.02
CA LYS A 70 -9.71 3.66 9.69
C LYS A 70 -11.16 3.97 9.34
N VAL A 71 -11.82 3.10 8.59
CA VAL A 71 -13.26 3.23 8.25
C VAL A 71 -14.10 3.17 9.52
N LEU A 72 -13.91 2.14 10.36
CA LEU A 72 -14.64 1.99 11.62
C LEU A 72 -14.46 3.20 12.55
N ARG A 73 -13.25 3.75 12.61
CA ARG A 73 -12.97 4.97 13.39
C ARG A 73 -13.70 6.18 12.81
N ALA A 74 -13.71 6.34 11.49
CA ALA A 74 -14.38 7.47 10.83
C ALA A 74 -15.91 7.43 11.03
N GLU A 75 -16.52 6.24 10.97
CA GLU A 75 -17.93 6.03 11.29
C GLU A 75 -18.24 6.41 12.73
N LYS A 76 -17.42 5.93 13.69
CA LYS A 76 -17.59 6.24 15.11
C LYS A 76 -17.42 7.74 15.40
N VAL A 77 -16.46 8.39 14.77
CA VAL A 77 -16.27 9.86 14.86
C VAL A 77 -17.48 10.60 14.29
N SER A 78 -18.02 10.14 13.17
CA SER A 78 -19.20 10.75 12.55
C SER A 78 -20.45 10.60 13.42
N GLN A 79 -20.61 9.44 14.06
CA GLN A 79 -21.69 9.19 15.01
C GLN A 79 -21.59 10.10 16.24
N LEU A 80 -20.39 10.22 16.84
CA LEU A 80 -20.15 11.10 17.98
C LEU A 80 -20.40 12.58 17.62
N ARG A 81 -19.96 13.03 16.43
CA ARG A 81 -20.24 14.40 15.96
C ARG A 81 -21.74 14.68 15.85
N ARG A 82 -22.54 13.73 15.38
CA ARG A 82 -24.00 13.86 15.34
C ARG A 82 -24.61 13.97 16.74
N GLN A 83 -24.15 13.13 17.66
CA GLN A 83 -24.62 13.16 19.06
C GLN A 83 -24.31 14.49 19.74
N PHE A 84 -23.10 15.02 19.56
CA PHE A 84 -22.70 16.30 20.16
C PHE A 84 -23.37 17.52 19.52
N SER A 85 -23.78 17.42 18.25
CA SER A 85 -24.54 18.49 17.58
C SER A 85 -26.01 18.57 18.02
N GLN A 86 -26.49 17.57 18.77
CA GLN A 86 -27.87 17.49 19.28
C GLN A 86 -27.96 17.76 20.80
N MET A 87 -26.82 18.04 21.45
CA MET A 87 -26.76 18.66 22.79
C MET A 87 -26.82 20.17 22.67
#